data_AF-A0A853INP8-F1
#
_entry.id   AF-A0A853INP8-F1
#
_cell.length_a   1.000
_cell.length_b   1.000
_cell.length_c   1.000
_cell.angle_alpha   90.00
_cell.angle_beta   90.00
_cell.angle_gamma   90.00
#
_symmetry.space_group_name_H-M   'P 1'
#
loop_
_entity.id
_entity.type
_entity.pdbx_description
1 polymer ?
#
loop_
_entity_poly.entity_id
_entity_poly.type
_entity_poly.pdbx_seq_one_letter_code
_entity_poly.pdbx_strand_id
1 'polypeptide(L)'
;MDKANGQMLFRYRVSHSEYQELKDLLSDRLKNMAGSPWRVQSDAEAALFVLYASEWWRREYAGGAWRWTSIFESLTLGPYRVDPLDRSVIVERGLSAWRHRPSEDGKKYLGAIVAHGGLPLKLIARGDGVISRLLLSATRRAQVLTWGEPQLLAYFESQRDDLVQHLRAPEIYRLLSEMVLTVMSLRGEHKLSGVGNPVAVLDQREPKWRERFPIAVDDQSVESLLAGLVREVSRQTKTSTAYPVSVVRTLVQLADSGNYALSMSVSVVSTISVDAFASAMQMSSSEVPLHSFSKWPVIIGCPWGRVDSYWARSRALFCLPGDLNDLSAPKHARRCCSLCAVLVRILRRLYPFLGARLWRMGSRGRSQWWRRR
;
A
#
# COMPACT_ATOMS: atom_id res chain seq x y z
N MET A 1 -10.76 -26.26 7.16
CA MET A 1 -10.70 -24.86 7.67
C MET A 1 -10.29 -24.78 9.14
N ASP A 2 -9.52 -23.74 9.48
CA ASP A 2 -9.18 -23.37 10.86
C ASP A 2 -10.40 -22.88 11.66
N LYS A 3 -10.30 -22.92 12.99
CA LYS A 3 -11.32 -22.40 13.91
C LYS A 3 -11.47 -20.87 13.78
N ALA A 4 -12.70 -20.37 13.94
CA ALA A 4 -13.00 -18.94 13.98
C ALA A 4 -12.12 -18.20 14.99
N ASN A 5 -11.29 -17.27 14.49
CA ASN A 5 -10.28 -16.55 15.27
C ASN A 5 -10.43 -15.00 15.18
N GLY A 6 -11.44 -14.49 14.48
CA GLY A 6 -11.65 -13.05 14.30
C GLY A 6 -10.83 -12.40 13.19
N GLN A 7 -10.09 -13.16 12.38
CA GLN A 7 -9.52 -12.62 11.15
C GLN A 7 -10.61 -12.40 10.08
N MET A 8 -10.34 -11.54 9.09
CA MET A 8 -11.21 -11.38 7.93
C MET A 8 -11.39 -12.69 7.16
N LEU A 9 -12.56 -12.92 6.56
CA LEU A 9 -12.90 -14.24 5.99
C LEU A 9 -12.03 -14.62 4.79
N PHE A 10 -11.62 -13.65 3.97
CA PHE A 10 -10.67 -13.90 2.88
C PHE A 10 -9.33 -14.51 3.34
N ARG A 11 -8.96 -14.39 4.63
CA ARG A 11 -7.72 -14.98 5.17
C ARG A 11 -7.80 -16.47 5.46
N TYR A 12 -8.99 -17.06 5.51
CA TYR A 12 -9.12 -18.51 5.68
C TYR A 12 -8.78 -19.29 4.42
N ARG A 13 -8.53 -18.60 3.28
CA ARG A 13 -8.06 -19.19 2.03
C ARG A 13 -8.89 -20.42 1.59
N VAL A 14 -10.20 -20.31 1.69
CA VAL A 14 -11.14 -21.36 1.25
C VAL A 14 -10.77 -21.79 -0.16
N SER A 15 -10.52 -23.07 -0.36
CA SER A 15 -10.16 -23.64 -1.66
C SER A 15 -11.35 -23.69 -2.62
N HIS A 16 -11.11 -23.95 -3.91
CA HIS A 16 -12.18 -24.09 -4.88
C HIS A 16 -13.14 -25.25 -4.54
N SER A 17 -12.60 -26.39 -4.09
CA SER A 17 -13.42 -27.55 -3.70
C SER A 17 -14.25 -27.25 -2.45
N GLU A 18 -13.66 -26.66 -1.41
CA GLU A 18 -14.42 -26.25 -0.20
C GLU A 18 -15.51 -25.23 -0.55
N TYR A 19 -15.24 -24.30 -1.48
CA TYR A 19 -16.24 -23.36 -1.97
C TYR A 19 -17.41 -24.06 -2.68
N GLN A 20 -17.11 -25.05 -3.52
CA GLN A 20 -18.14 -25.79 -4.25
C GLN A 20 -18.96 -26.69 -3.31
N GLU A 21 -18.32 -27.38 -2.37
CA GLU A 21 -19.00 -28.15 -1.33
C GLU A 21 -19.94 -27.27 -0.49
N LEU A 22 -19.48 -26.07 -0.12
CA LEU A 22 -20.28 -25.09 0.60
C LEU A 22 -21.47 -24.58 -0.22
N LYS A 23 -21.26 -24.34 -1.52
CA LYS A 23 -22.31 -23.95 -2.46
C LYS A 23 -23.38 -25.03 -2.56
N ASP A 24 -22.97 -26.29 -2.73
CA ASP A 24 -23.87 -27.43 -2.87
C ASP A 24 -24.70 -27.64 -1.58
N LEU A 25 -24.05 -27.59 -0.41
CA LEU A 25 -24.72 -27.70 0.88
C LEU A 25 -25.80 -26.63 1.08
N LEU A 26 -25.49 -25.37 0.76
CA LEU A 26 -26.44 -24.27 0.88
C LEU A 26 -27.54 -24.36 -0.18
N SER A 27 -27.21 -24.76 -1.41
CA SER A 27 -28.18 -25.00 -2.47
C SER A 27 -29.19 -26.08 -2.09
N ASP A 28 -28.73 -27.21 -1.54
CA ASP A 28 -29.60 -28.29 -1.12
C ASP A 28 -30.45 -27.89 0.08
N ARG A 29 -29.89 -27.12 1.02
CA ARG A 29 -30.65 -26.51 2.11
C ARG A 29 -31.79 -25.63 1.59
N LEU A 30 -31.53 -24.77 0.60
CA LEU A 30 -32.56 -23.91 0.01
C LEU A 30 -33.61 -24.70 -0.78
N LYS A 31 -33.21 -25.72 -1.55
CA LYS A 31 -34.14 -26.60 -2.28
C LYS A 31 -35.10 -27.32 -1.33
N ASN A 32 -34.59 -27.86 -0.22
CA ASN A 32 -35.37 -28.62 0.75
C ASN A 32 -36.42 -27.79 1.50
N MET A 33 -36.36 -26.45 1.44
CA MET A 33 -37.41 -25.60 2.00
C MET A 33 -38.66 -25.51 1.11
N ALA A 34 -38.61 -26.01 -0.13
CA ALA A 34 -39.75 -26.10 -1.05
C ALA A 34 -40.56 -24.79 -1.20
N GLY A 35 -39.87 -23.65 -1.22
CA GLY A 35 -40.49 -22.32 -1.35
C GLY A 35 -40.89 -21.66 -0.02
N SER A 36 -40.70 -22.33 1.11
CA SER A 36 -40.85 -21.71 2.43
C SER A 36 -39.83 -20.58 2.63
N PRO A 37 -40.18 -19.51 3.37
CA PRO A 37 -39.23 -18.45 3.70
C PRO A 37 -38.01 -19.01 4.43
N TRP A 38 -36.82 -18.56 4.05
CA TRP A 38 -35.61 -19.01 4.71
C TRP A 38 -35.50 -18.43 6.12
N ARG A 39 -35.55 -19.32 7.11
CA ARG A 39 -35.27 -19.00 8.51
C ARG A 39 -34.05 -19.77 8.96
N VAL A 40 -33.00 -19.04 9.32
CA VAL A 40 -31.75 -19.61 9.79
C VAL A 40 -31.96 -20.35 11.12
N GLN A 41 -31.60 -21.63 11.16
CA GLN A 41 -31.88 -22.51 12.30
C GLN A 41 -30.73 -22.56 13.31
N SER A 42 -29.50 -22.26 12.88
CA SER A 42 -28.32 -22.31 13.74
C SER A 42 -27.30 -21.23 13.41
N ASP A 43 -26.42 -20.92 14.38
CA ASP A 43 -25.31 -19.99 14.14
C ASP A 43 -24.30 -20.58 13.14
N ALA A 44 -24.18 -21.91 13.07
CA ALA A 44 -23.36 -22.59 12.08
C ALA A 44 -23.89 -22.37 10.65
N GLU A 45 -25.21 -22.52 10.42
CA GLU A 45 -25.83 -22.21 9.13
C GLU A 45 -25.60 -20.74 8.74
N ALA A 46 -25.75 -19.83 9.70
CA ALA A 46 -25.47 -18.41 9.49
C ALA A 46 -23.99 -18.15 9.12
N ALA A 47 -23.05 -18.78 9.84
CA ALA A 47 -21.62 -18.66 9.60
C ALA A 47 -21.24 -19.17 8.21
N LEU A 48 -21.78 -20.33 7.81
CA LEU A 48 -21.56 -20.92 6.48
C LEU A 48 -22.10 -20.03 5.37
N PHE A 49 -23.29 -19.43 5.54
CA PHE A 49 -23.81 -18.50 4.55
C PHE A 49 -22.93 -17.24 4.42
N VAL A 50 -22.50 -16.63 5.53
CA VAL A 50 -21.65 -15.44 5.46
C VAL A 50 -20.32 -15.76 4.79
N LEU A 51 -19.72 -16.92 5.10
CA LEU A 51 -18.51 -17.39 4.42
C LEU A 51 -18.74 -17.57 2.92
N TYR A 52 -19.83 -18.27 2.55
CA TYR A 52 -20.21 -18.47 1.15
C TYR A 52 -20.38 -17.15 0.42
N ALA A 53 -21.11 -16.20 1.00
CA ALA A 53 -21.42 -14.92 0.37
C ALA A 53 -20.16 -14.06 0.20
N SER A 54 -19.24 -14.10 1.17
CA SER A 54 -17.92 -13.45 1.06
C SER A 54 -17.05 -14.12 -0.01
N GLU A 55 -17.09 -15.45 -0.13
CA GLU A 55 -16.36 -16.19 -1.17
C GLU A 55 -16.98 -15.98 -2.55
N TRP A 56 -18.31 -15.91 -2.65
CA TRP A 56 -19.02 -15.54 -3.88
C TRP A 56 -18.59 -14.14 -4.34
N TRP A 57 -18.48 -13.18 -3.42
CA TRP A 57 -17.93 -11.85 -3.75
C TRP A 57 -16.51 -11.96 -4.31
N ARG A 58 -15.63 -12.69 -3.63
CA ARG A 58 -14.24 -12.85 -4.05
C ARG A 58 -14.12 -13.51 -5.43
N ARG A 59 -14.94 -14.53 -5.71
CA ARG A 59 -14.78 -15.45 -6.84
C ARG A 59 -15.67 -15.15 -8.02
N GLU A 60 -16.92 -14.77 -7.77
CA GLU A 60 -17.95 -14.69 -8.80
C GLU A 60 -18.31 -13.26 -9.22
N TYR A 61 -18.07 -12.27 -8.36
CA TYR A 61 -18.42 -10.88 -8.64
C TYR A 61 -17.64 -10.29 -9.82
N ALA A 62 -18.38 -9.83 -10.84
CA ALA A 62 -17.84 -9.36 -12.12
C ALA A 62 -18.10 -7.86 -12.39
N GLY A 63 -18.47 -7.09 -11.36
CA GLY A 63 -18.80 -5.67 -11.43
C GLY A 63 -20.30 -5.37 -11.34
N GLY A 64 -20.65 -4.08 -11.34
CA GLY A 64 -22.03 -3.60 -11.23
C GLY A 64 -22.45 -3.20 -9.82
N ALA A 65 -23.75 -3.10 -9.57
CA ALA A 65 -24.28 -2.76 -8.25
C ALA A 65 -24.30 -3.99 -7.34
N TRP A 66 -23.95 -3.83 -6.06
CA TRP A 66 -24.05 -4.93 -5.08
C TRP A 66 -25.52 -5.27 -4.84
N ARG A 67 -25.90 -6.52 -5.11
CA ARG A 67 -27.26 -7.02 -5.00
C ARG A 67 -27.26 -8.36 -4.29
N TRP A 68 -28.15 -8.49 -3.30
CA TRP A 68 -28.44 -9.75 -2.62
C TRP A 68 -28.90 -10.84 -3.60
N THR A 69 -29.68 -10.46 -4.61
CA THR A 69 -30.24 -11.39 -5.59
C THR A 69 -29.14 -12.20 -6.27
N SER A 70 -28.02 -11.59 -6.62
CA SER A 70 -26.91 -12.29 -7.29
C SER A 70 -26.29 -13.40 -6.44
N ILE A 71 -26.23 -13.24 -5.10
CA ILE A 71 -25.72 -14.25 -4.16
C ILE A 71 -26.76 -15.37 -3.96
N PHE A 72 -28.05 -15.05 -3.96
CA PHE A 72 -29.10 -16.05 -3.78
C PHE A 72 -29.40 -16.83 -5.07
N GLU A 73 -29.35 -16.17 -6.22
CA GLU A 73 -29.51 -16.78 -7.54
C GLU A 73 -28.32 -17.67 -7.89
N SER A 74 -27.13 -17.47 -7.29
CA SER A 74 -26.03 -18.42 -7.44
C SER A 74 -26.23 -19.71 -6.63
N LEU A 75 -27.18 -19.74 -5.69
CA LEU A 75 -27.54 -20.91 -4.88
C LEU A 75 -28.82 -21.61 -5.34
N THR A 76 -29.57 -21.03 -6.28
CA THR A 76 -30.92 -21.49 -6.66
C THR A 76 -31.07 -21.54 -8.18
N LEU A 77 -32.03 -22.33 -8.68
CA LEU A 77 -32.28 -22.48 -10.12
C LEU A 77 -33.13 -21.34 -10.72
N GLY A 78 -33.57 -20.38 -9.92
CA GLY A 78 -34.45 -19.29 -10.34
C GLY A 78 -34.46 -18.14 -9.33
N PRO A 79 -35.25 -17.09 -9.57
CA PRO A 79 -35.28 -15.92 -8.71
C PRO A 79 -35.63 -16.29 -7.26
N TYR A 80 -34.74 -15.96 -6.33
CA TYR A 80 -34.93 -16.22 -4.91
C TYR A 80 -34.80 -14.94 -4.10
N ARG A 81 -35.78 -14.70 -3.23
CA ARG A 81 -35.83 -13.50 -2.37
C ARG A 81 -36.00 -13.91 -0.93
N VAL A 82 -35.03 -13.50 -0.12
CA VAL A 82 -35.10 -13.59 1.34
C VAL A 82 -35.66 -12.28 1.90
N ASP A 83 -36.43 -12.32 2.97
CA ASP A 83 -36.92 -11.09 3.63
C ASP A 83 -35.76 -10.23 4.15
N PRO A 84 -35.82 -8.87 4.08
CA PRO A 84 -34.77 -8.01 4.60
C PRO A 84 -34.43 -8.24 6.09
N LEU A 85 -35.42 -8.58 6.93
CA LEU A 85 -35.19 -8.90 8.34
C LEU A 85 -34.38 -10.18 8.48
N ASP A 86 -34.77 -11.24 7.75
CA ASP A 86 -34.06 -12.53 7.77
C ASP A 86 -32.62 -12.37 7.24
N ARG A 87 -32.41 -11.54 6.21
CA ARG A 87 -31.05 -11.19 5.72
C ARG A 87 -30.21 -10.50 6.79
N SER A 88 -30.82 -9.65 7.61
CA SER A 88 -30.12 -8.95 8.69
C SER A 88 -29.70 -9.94 9.77
N VAL A 89 -30.66 -10.76 10.23
CA VAL A 89 -30.45 -11.78 11.26
C VAL A 89 -29.35 -12.77 10.86
N ILE A 90 -29.37 -13.26 9.62
CA ILE A 90 -28.37 -14.25 9.21
C ILE A 90 -26.96 -13.66 9.15
N VAL A 91 -26.82 -12.40 8.71
CA VAL A 91 -25.51 -11.76 8.66
C VAL A 91 -24.99 -11.45 10.05
N GLU A 92 -25.84 -10.96 10.95
CA GLU A 92 -25.46 -10.68 12.34
C GLU A 92 -25.01 -11.96 13.06
N ARG A 93 -25.82 -13.02 12.99
CA ARG A 93 -25.48 -14.32 13.60
C ARG A 93 -24.22 -14.91 12.99
N GLY A 94 -24.11 -14.88 11.66
CA GLY A 94 -22.97 -15.43 10.95
C GLY A 94 -21.67 -14.70 11.26
N LEU A 95 -21.68 -13.36 11.22
CA LEU A 95 -20.50 -12.57 11.59
C LEU A 95 -20.13 -12.75 13.07
N SER A 96 -21.12 -12.82 13.96
CA SER A 96 -20.88 -13.10 15.39
C SER A 96 -20.18 -14.45 15.59
N ALA A 97 -20.60 -15.50 14.87
CA ALA A 97 -19.93 -16.80 14.87
C ALA A 97 -18.47 -16.73 14.39
N TRP A 98 -18.17 -15.80 13.48
CA TRP A 98 -16.81 -15.48 13.02
C TRP A 98 -16.05 -14.47 13.91
N ARG A 99 -16.63 -14.06 15.04
CA ARG A 99 -16.12 -13.05 15.99
C ARG A 99 -16.05 -11.62 15.42
N HIS A 100 -16.98 -11.31 14.52
CA HIS A 100 -17.15 -10.00 13.89
C HIS A 100 -18.53 -9.43 14.17
N ARG A 101 -18.70 -8.14 13.86
CA ARG A 101 -20.00 -7.47 13.87
C ARG A 101 -20.12 -6.59 12.62
N PRO A 102 -21.32 -6.43 12.04
CA PRO A 102 -21.51 -5.49 10.96
C PRO A 102 -21.17 -4.05 11.40
N SER A 103 -20.61 -3.24 10.51
CA SER A 103 -20.35 -1.82 10.75
C SER A 103 -21.66 -1.03 10.93
N GLU A 104 -21.63 0.11 11.61
CA GLU A 104 -22.81 0.99 11.72
C GLU A 104 -23.08 1.84 10.46
N ASP A 105 -22.24 1.72 9.41
CA ASP A 105 -22.35 2.50 8.18
C ASP A 105 -23.28 1.87 7.12
N GLY A 106 -23.94 2.73 6.33
CA GLY A 106 -24.47 2.45 4.99
C GLY A 106 -25.18 1.11 4.78
N LYS A 107 -24.81 0.37 3.72
CA LYS A 107 -25.31 -1.00 3.44
C LYS A 107 -24.76 -2.01 4.47
N LYS A 108 -24.98 -1.79 5.77
CA LYS A 108 -24.44 -2.52 6.93
C LYS A 108 -24.15 -4.01 6.68
N TYR A 109 -25.16 -4.78 6.31
CA TYR A 109 -25.04 -6.24 6.18
C TYR A 109 -24.34 -6.67 4.89
N LEU A 110 -24.78 -6.18 3.73
CA LEU A 110 -24.17 -6.56 2.44
C LEU A 110 -22.75 -6.00 2.33
N GLY A 111 -22.53 -4.79 2.81
CA GLY A 111 -21.23 -4.13 2.88
C GLY A 111 -20.26 -4.90 3.76
N ALA A 112 -20.71 -5.45 4.90
CA ALA A 112 -19.88 -6.30 5.73
C ALA A 112 -19.46 -7.58 4.98
N ILE A 113 -20.39 -8.30 4.33
CA ILE A 113 -20.05 -9.48 3.51
C ILE A 113 -18.98 -9.14 2.45
N VAL A 114 -19.18 -8.02 1.74
CA VAL A 114 -18.28 -7.53 0.71
C VAL A 114 -16.89 -7.23 1.28
N ALA A 115 -16.81 -6.55 2.44
CA ALA A 115 -15.55 -6.28 3.11
C ALA A 115 -14.83 -7.57 3.54
N HIS A 116 -15.57 -8.56 4.06
CA HIS A 116 -15.03 -9.86 4.44
C HIS A 116 -14.60 -10.73 3.24
N GLY A 117 -15.17 -10.50 2.05
CA GLY A 117 -14.75 -11.15 0.80
C GLY A 117 -13.46 -10.59 0.21
N GLY A 118 -13.02 -9.39 0.65
CA GLY A 118 -11.77 -8.78 0.22
C GLY A 118 -11.77 -8.39 -1.26
N LEU A 119 -10.74 -8.82 -1.98
CA LEU A 119 -10.48 -8.43 -3.36
C LEU A 119 -11.37 -9.21 -4.36
N PRO A 120 -12.15 -8.54 -5.23
CA PRO A 120 -12.95 -9.21 -6.25
C PRO A 120 -12.07 -9.72 -7.40
N LEU A 121 -11.72 -11.01 -7.37
CA LEU A 121 -10.66 -11.58 -8.20
C LEU A 121 -11.00 -11.55 -9.70
N LYS A 122 -12.26 -11.75 -10.09
CA LYS A 122 -12.69 -11.63 -11.50
C LYS A 122 -12.51 -10.22 -12.07
N LEU A 123 -12.66 -9.18 -11.26
CA LEU A 123 -12.41 -7.80 -11.70
C LEU A 123 -10.91 -7.53 -11.83
N ILE A 124 -10.11 -8.11 -10.94
CA ILE A 124 -8.66 -8.01 -10.99
C ILE A 124 -8.09 -8.75 -12.20
N ALA A 125 -8.64 -9.92 -12.52
CA ALA A 125 -8.28 -10.77 -13.66
C ALA A 125 -8.28 -10.03 -15.00
N ARG A 126 -9.22 -9.07 -15.16
CA ARG A 126 -9.36 -8.25 -16.37
C ARG A 126 -8.15 -7.35 -16.63
N GLY A 127 -7.31 -7.11 -15.62
CA GLY A 127 -5.97 -6.54 -15.78
C GLY A 127 -5.91 -5.01 -15.94
N ASP A 128 -7.06 -4.34 -16.10
CA ASP A 128 -7.18 -2.89 -16.33
C ASP A 128 -7.76 -2.11 -15.13
N GLY A 129 -8.10 -2.81 -14.04
CA GLY A 129 -8.65 -2.23 -12.83
C GLY A 129 -7.65 -1.38 -12.02
N VAL A 130 -8.19 -0.46 -11.22
CA VAL A 130 -7.42 0.41 -10.30
C VAL A 130 -6.49 -0.40 -9.39
N ILE A 131 -6.93 -1.54 -8.88
CA ILE A 131 -6.16 -2.39 -7.96
C ILE A 131 -4.88 -2.90 -8.63
N SER A 132 -4.97 -3.44 -9.85
CA SER A 132 -3.81 -3.94 -10.60
C SER A 132 -2.80 -2.82 -10.86
N ARG A 133 -3.29 -1.62 -11.23
CA ARG A 133 -2.45 -0.43 -11.41
C ARG A 133 -1.74 0.00 -10.13
N LEU A 134 -2.46 0.01 -9.00
CA LEU A 134 -1.90 0.36 -7.70
C LEU A 134 -0.86 -0.66 -7.23
N LEU A 135 -1.12 -1.95 -7.39
CA LEU A 135 -0.16 -3.01 -7.06
C LEU A 135 1.12 -2.90 -7.90
N LEU A 136 1.02 -2.68 -9.21
CA LEU A 136 2.18 -2.49 -10.09
C LEU A 136 2.96 -1.22 -9.73
N SER A 137 2.26 -0.11 -9.46
CA SER A 137 2.87 1.15 -9.02
C SER A 137 3.60 1.00 -7.68
N ALA A 138 2.95 0.37 -6.69
CA ALA A 138 3.53 0.07 -5.39
C ALA A 138 4.77 -0.82 -5.52
N THR A 139 4.69 -1.86 -6.36
CA THR A 139 5.79 -2.80 -6.63
C THR A 139 7.00 -2.06 -7.21
N ARG A 140 6.80 -1.23 -8.22
CA ARG A 140 7.87 -0.42 -8.81
C ARG A 140 8.50 0.53 -7.79
N ARG A 141 7.66 1.21 -6.99
CA ARG A 141 8.13 2.14 -5.96
C ARG A 141 8.90 1.41 -4.87
N ALA A 142 8.42 0.26 -4.41
CA ALA A 142 9.11 -0.57 -3.44
C ALA A 142 10.48 -1.04 -3.94
N GLN A 143 10.58 -1.41 -5.22
CA GLN A 143 11.84 -1.81 -5.82
C GLN A 143 12.85 -0.66 -5.94
N VAL A 144 12.41 0.55 -6.31
CA VAL A 144 13.31 1.70 -6.53
C VAL A 144 13.67 2.41 -5.23
N LEU A 145 12.71 2.53 -4.31
CA LEU A 145 12.83 3.31 -3.07
C LEU A 145 13.09 2.43 -1.84
N THR A 146 13.19 1.11 -2.02
CA THR A 146 13.38 0.13 -0.94
C THR A 146 12.28 0.26 0.12
N TRP A 147 11.02 0.38 -0.31
CA TRP A 147 9.89 0.49 0.61
C TRP A 147 9.64 -0.83 1.34
N GLY A 148 9.44 -0.73 2.66
CA GLY A 148 8.92 -1.81 3.49
C GLY A 148 7.42 -1.64 3.76
N GLU A 149 6.91 -2.45 4.68
CA GLU A 149 5.49 -2.49 5.05
C GLU A 149 4.91 -1.12 5.43
N PRO A 150 5.55 -0.28 6.29
CA PRO A 150 4.95 0.99 6.71
C PRO A 150 4.73 1.96 5.54
N GLN A 151 5.69 2.01 4.59
CA GLN A 151 5.58 2.88 3.41
C GLN A 151 4.52 2.37 2.44
N LEU A 152 4.38 1.04 2.29
CA LEU A 152 3.34 0.45 1.45
C LEU A 152 1.94 0.69 2.02
N LEU A 153 1.75 0.52 3.33
CA LEU A 153 0.50 0.84 4.00
C LEU A 153 0.10 2.30 3.80
N ALA A 154 1.02 3.23 4.06
CA ALA A 154 0.79 4.66 3.85
C ALA A 154 0.53 4.99 2.37
N TYR A 155 1.19 4.29 1.44
CA TYR A 155 0.93 4.43 0.02
C TYR A 155 -0.51 4.03 -0.31
N PHE A 156 -0.96 2.82 0.01
CA PHE A 156 -2.32 2.38 -0.33
C PHE A 156 -3.39 3.23 0.38
N GLU A 157 -3.17 3.63 1.63
CA GLU A 157 -4.05 4.55 2.33
C GLU A 157 -4.15 5.91 1.63
N SER A 158 -3.04 6.44 1.10
CA SER A 158 -3.04 7.69 0.34
C SER A 158 -3.83 7.61 -0.97
N GLN A 159 -4.06 6.40 -1.48
CA GLN A 159 -4.82 6.12 -2.71
C GLN A 159 -6.28 5.73 -2.41
N ARG A 160 -6.76 5.91 -1.17
CA ARG A 160 -8.12 5.55 -0.75
C ARG A 160 -9.23 6.11 -1.64
N ASP A 161 -9.01 7.29 -2.21
CA ASP A 161 -10.02 7.99 -3.01
C ASP A 161 -10.20 7.34 -4.39
N ASP A 162 -9.14 6.71 -4.92
CA ASP A 162 -9.18 5.91 -6.15
C ASP A 162 -9.89 4.56 -5.95
N LEU A 163 -9.98 4.11 -4.70
CA LEU A 163 -10.60 2.84 -4.33
C LEU A 163 -12.11 3.01 -4.11
N VAL A 164 -12.87 1.99 -4.48
CA VAL A 164 -14.29 1.87 -4.13
C VAL A 164 -14.47 1.66 -2.61
N GLN A 165 -15.58 2.14 -2.06
CA GLN A 165 -15.79 2.26 -0.60
C GLN A 165 -15.42 1.02 0.22
N HIS A 166 -15.80 -0.19 -0.22
CA HIS A 166 -15.52 -1.43 0.53
C HIS A 166 -14.04 -1.85 0.51
N LEU A 167 -13.22 -1.28 -0.37
CA LEU A 167 -11.77 -1.48 -0.38
C LEU A 167 -11.03 -0.43 0.44
N ARG A 168 -11.74 0.57 1.00
CA ARG A 168 -11.16 1.64 1.83
C ARG A 168 -11.00 1.19 3.28
N ALA A 169 -10.40 0.03 3.49
CA ALA A 169 -10.24 -0.58 4.81
C ALA A 169 -8.76 -0.91 5.11
N PRO A 170 -8.29 -0.71 6.36
CA PRO A 170 -6.90 -1.01 6.74
C PRO A 170 -6.46 -2.45 6.41
N GLU A 171 -7.37 -3.41 6.53
CA GLU A 171 -7.13 -4.83 6.22
C GLU A 171 -6.86 -5.05 4.74
N ILE A 172 -7.49 -4.26 3.86
CA ILE A 172 -7.25 -4.30 2.42
C ILE A 172 -5.91 -3.67 2.09
N TYR A 173 -5.55 -2.54 2.70
CA TYR A 173 -4.23 -1.93 2.50
C TYR A 173 -3.10 -2.86 2.97
N ARG A 174 -3.31 -3.59 4.07
CA ARG A 174 -2.39 -4.62 4.55
C ARG A 174 -2.28 -5.77 3.57
N LEU A 175 -3.42 -6.28 3.08
CA LEU A 175 -3.44 -7.34 2.07
C LEU A 175 -2.66 -6.94 0.80
N LEU A 176 -2.87 -5.72 0.29
CA LEU A 176 -2.15 -5.21 -0.88
C LEU A 176 -0.65 -5.04 -0.60
N SER A 177 -0.28 -4.55 0.59
CA SER A 177 1.12 -4.45 1.03
C SER A 177 1.79 -5.82 1.09
N GLU A 178 1.13 -6.81 1.67
CA GLU A 178 1.61 -8.20 1.74
C GLU A 178 1.85 -8.78 0.34
N MET A 179 0.96 -8.54 -0.63
CA MET A 179 1.18 -8.96 -2.02
C MET A 179 2.47 -8.37 -2.62
N VAL A 180 2.73 -7.08 -2.37
CA VAL A 180 3.95 -6.41 -2.87
C VAL A 180 5.20 -6.96 -2.17
N LEU A 181 5.14 -7.18 -0.86
CA LEU A 181 6.26 -7.74 -0.10
C LEU A 181 6.56 -9.18 -0.51
N THR A 182 5.53 -10.02 -0.73
CA THR A 182 5.70 -11.39 -1.23
C THR A 182 6.46 -11.40 -2.55
N VAL A 183 6.09 -10.56 -3.53
CA VAL A 183 6.77 -10.52 -4.82
C VAL A 183 8.19 -9.94 -4.73
N MET A 184 8.44 -9.04 -3.78
CA MET A 184 9.78 -8.52 -3.51
C MET A 184 10.72 -9.56 -2.87
N SER A 185 10.18 -10.38 -1.97
CA SER A 185 10.89 -11.51 -1.37
C SER A 185 11.22 -12.58 -2.43
N LEU A 186 10.26 -12.94 -3.28
CA LEU A 186 10.50 -13.85 -4.42
C LEU A 186 11.61 -13.34 -5.34
N ARG A 187 11.62 -12.03 -5.66
CA ARG A 187 12.69 -11.41 -6.47
C ARG A 187 14.07 -11.62 -5.84
N GLY A 188 14.19 -11.38 -4.54
CA GLY A 188 15.45 -11.48 -3.80
C GLY A 188 15.96 -12.91 -3.71
N GLU A 189 15.11 -13.83 -3.26
CA GLU A 189 15.43 -15.24 -3.03
C GLU A 189 15.82 -15.96 -4.33
N HIS A 190 15.07 -15.70 -5.42
CA HIS A 190 15.30 -16.36 -6.71
C HIS A 190 16.19 -15.57 -7.68
N LYS A 191 16.73 -14.41 -7.24
CA LYS A 191 17.59 -13.52 -8.03
C LYS A 191 16.96 -13.17 -9.39
N LEU A 192 15.69 -12.77 -9.39
CA LEU A 192 14.91 -12.55 -10.61
C LEU A 192 15.28 -11.28 -11.38
N SER A 193 16.17 -10.44 -10.85
CA SER A 193 16.53 -9.16 -11.48
C SER A 193 17.19 -9.36 -12.84
N GLY A 194 16.60 -8.79 -13.90
CA GLY A 194 17.08 -8.89 -15.27
C GLY A 194 16.72 -10.21 -15.98
N VAL A 195 15.99 -11.12 -15.32
CA VAL A 195 15.59 -12.39 -15.92
C VAL A 195 14.49 -12.17 -16.97
N GLY A 196 14.68 -12.74 -18.17
CA GLY A 196 13.75 -12.60 -19.28
C GLY A 196 12.39 -13.27 -19.06
N ASN A 197 12.37 -14.49 -18.50
CA ASN A 197 11.14 -15.18 -18.11
C ASN A 197 11.17 -15.57 -16.62
N PRO A 198 10.85 -14.63 -15.72
CA PRO A 198 10.94 -14.87 -14.27
C PRO A 198 9.90 -15.86 -13.76
N VAL A 199 8.74 -15.96 -14.42
CA VAL A 199 7.67 -16.89 -14.03
C VAL A 199 8.11 -18.33 -14.25
N ALA A 200 8.72 -18.64 -15.42
CA ALA A 200 9.25 -19.98 -15.68
C ALA A 200 10.36 -20.38 -14.69
N VAL A 201 11.18 -19.42 -14.23
CA VAL A 201 12.19 -19.67 -13.20
C VAL A 201 11.53 -20.05 -11.88
N LEU A 202 10.48 -19.33 -11.47
CA LEU A 202 9.72 -19.66 -10.27
C LEU A 202 8.99 -21.00 -10.39
N ASP A 203 8.35 -21.28 -11.52
CA ASP A 203 7.66 -22.55 -11.77
C ASP A 203 8.62 -23.75 -11.66
N GLN A 204 9.88 -23.57 -12.06
CA GLN A 204 10.91 -24.60 -11.91
C GLN A 204 11.48 -24.72 -10.49
N ARG A 205 11.81 -23.59 -9.85
CA ARG A 205 12.55 -23.57 -8.57
C ARG A 205 11.67 -23.66 -7.34
N GLU A 206 10.45 -23.16 -7.44
CA GLU A 206 9.47 -23.15 -6.37
C GLU A 206 8.07 -23.32 -6.99
N PRO A 207 7.67 -24.53 -7.42
CA PRO A 207 6.40 -24.75 -8.12
C PRO A 207 5.16 -24.21 -7.40
N LYS A 208 5.24 -24.10 -6.07
CA LYS A 208 4.19 -23.62 -5.17
C LYS A 208 4.32 -22.13 -4.79
N TRP A 209 5.13 -21.34 -5.49
CA TRP A 209 5.36 -19.92 -5.15
C TRP A 209 4.07 -19.09 -5.08
N ARG A 210 3.04 -19.48 -5.83
CA ARG A 210 1.70 -18.86 -5.80
C ARG A 210 1.04 -18.99 -4.43
N GLU A 211 1.27 -20.09 -3.72
CA GLU A 211 0.72 -20.36 -2.40
C GLU A 211 1.26 -19.38 -1.34
N ARG A 212 2.34 -18.63 -1.63
CA ARG A 212 2.89 -17.58 -0.74
C ARG A 212 2.10 -16.28 -0.74
N PHE A 213 1.23 -16.07 -1.71
CA PHE A 213 0.39 -14.87 -1.72
C PHE A 213 -0.68 -14.98 -0.63
N PRO A 214 -1.08 -13.85 -0.02
CA PRO A 214 -2.07 -13.80 1.06
C PRO A 214 -3.52 -14.03 0.58
N ILE A 215 -3.69 -14.44 -0.68
CA ILE A 215 -4.97 -14.76 -1.31
C ILE A 215 -4.94 -16.22 -1.78
N ALA A 216 -6.09 -16.89 -1.76
CA ALA A 216 -6.21 -18.18 -2.44
C ALA A 216 -6.15 -17.96 -3.97
N VAL A 217 -5.21 -18.67 -4.61
CA VAL A 217 -4.91 -18.60 -6.03
C VAL A 217 -5.54 -19.83 -6.68
N ASP A 218 -6.72 -19.64 -7.23
CA ASP A 218 -7.49 -20.71 -7.85
C ASP A 218 -7.29 -20.58 -9.37
N ASP A 219 -6.17 -21.18 -9.81
CA ASP A 219 -5.57 -21.51 -11.13
C ASP A 219 -5.81 -20.67 -12.40
N GLN A 220 -6.78 -19.75 -12.50
CA GLN A 220 -6.95 -18.94 -13.71
C GLN A 220 -7.30 -17.46 -13.48
N SER A 221 -8.00 -17.12 -12.38
CA SER A 221 -8.51 -15.75 -12.23
C SER A 221 -7.44 -14.73 -11.83
N VAL A 222 -6.36 -15.14 -11.15
CA VAL A 222 -5.35 -14.18 -10.63
C VAL A 222 -3.97 -14.41 -11.23
N GLU A 223 -3.81 -15.47 -12.04
CA GLU A 223 -2.54 -15.85 -12.67
C GLU A 223 -1.92 -14.70 -13.45
N SER A 224 -2.71 -14.01 -14.27
CA SER A 224 -2.25 -12.88 -15.07
C SER A 224 -1.72 -11.74 -14.19
N LEU A 225 -2.38 -11.44 -13.07
CA LEU A 225 -1.95 -10.44 -12.11
C LEU A 225 -0.64 -10.86 -11.45
N LEU A 226 -0.58 -12.07 -10.87
CA LEU A 226 0.61 -12.52 -10.13
C LEU A 226 1.82 -12.61 -11.06
N ALA A 227 1.65 -13.17 -12.26
CA ALA A 227 2.67 -13.18 -13.29
C ALA A 227 3.07 -11.76 -13.70
N GLY A 228 2.12 -10.82 -13.78
CA GLY A 228 2.39 -9.40 -14.03
C GLY A 228 3.26 -8.76 -12.94
N LEU A 229 2.98 -9.03 -11.67
CA LEU A 229 3.77 -8.53 -10.54
C LEU A 229 5.19 -9.13 -10.55
N VAL A 230 5.31 -10.45 -10.79
CA VAL A 230 6.61 -11.13 -10.91
C VAL A 230 7.44 -10.56 -12.06
N ARG A 231 6.81 -10.29 -13.21
CA ARG A 231 7.49 -9.62 -14.32
C ARG A 231 7.89 -8.19 -13.96
N GLU A 232 7.05 -7.43 -13.25
CA GLU A 232 7.39 -6.06 -12.87
C GLU A 232 8.61 -6.01 -11.93
N VAL A 233 8.69 -6.89 -10.92
CA VAL A 233 9.87 -6.95 -10.03
C VAL A 233 11.13 -7.49 -10.70
N SER A 234 11.00 -8.28 -11.77
CA SER A 234 12.14 -8.81 -12.51
C SER A 234 12.80 -7.74 -13.37
N ARG A 235 12.07 -6.67 -13.75
CA ARG A 235 12.61 -5.59 -14.57
C ARG A 235 13.82 -5.00 -13.88
N GLN A 236 14.90 -4.88 -14.62
CA GLN A 236 16.11 -4.27 -14.13
C GLN A 236 15.88 -2.77 -13.94
N THR A 237 15.63 -2.36 -12.71
CA THR A 237 15.75 -0.95 -12.33
C THR A 237 17.22 -0.66 -12.09
N LYS A 238 17.77 0.29 -12.84
CA LYS A 238 19.04 0.93 -12.50
C LYS A 238 18.82 1.77 -11.24
N THR A 239 18.79 1.13 -10.08
CA THR A 239 18.96 1.85 -8.82
C THR A 239 20.40 2.34 -8.86
N SER A 240 20.59 3.64 -9.07
CA SER A 240 21.92 4.23 -9.07
C SER A 240 22.46 4.20 -7.64
N THR A 241 23.02 3.06 -7.24
CA THR A 241 23.76 2.86 -5.99
C THR A 241 24.97 3.80 -5.88
N ALA A 242 25.31 4.50 -6.97
CA ALA A 242 26.32 5.55 -7.00
C ALA A 242 25.90 6.85 -6.30
N TYR A 243 24.67 7.01 -5.79
CA TYR A 243 24.27 8.24 -5.11
C TYR A 243 23.63 7.97 -3.73
N PRO A 244 24.11 8.63 -2.66
CA PRO A 244 23.60 8.44 -1.29
C PRO A 244 22.17 8.95 -1.11
N VAL A 245 21.71 9.80 -2.02
CA VAL A 245 20.36 10.34 -2.08
C VAL A 245 19.82 10.10 -3.48
N SER A 246 18.74 9.36 -3.60
CA SER A 246 17.99 9.22 -4.83
C SER A 246 16.72 10.06 -4.77
N VAL A 247 16.53 10.88 -5.81
CA VAL A 247 15.30 11.64 -6.00
C VAL A 247 14.54 11.01 -7.15
N VAL A 248 13.40 10.39 -6.84
CA VAL A 248 12.49 9.85 -7.86
C VAL A 248 11.41 10.88 -8.11
N ARG A 249 11.31 11.31 -9.36
CA ARG A 249 10.22 12.16 -9.85
C ARG A 249 9.33 11.30 -10.73
N THR A 250 8.07 11.17 -10.33
CA THR A 250 7.06 10.40 -11.06
C THR A 250 5.97 11.33 -11.53
N LEU A 251 5.62 11.26 -12.80
CA LEU A 251 4.41 11.89 -13.33
C LEU A 251 3.24 10.96 -13.02
N VAL A 252 2.28 11.40 -12.22
CA VAL A 252 1.10 10.61 -11.82
C VAL A 252 -0.12 11.21 -12.48
N GLN A 253 -0.85 10.43 -13.26
CA GLN A 253 -2.10 10.87 -13.86
C GLN A 253 -3.18 11.00 -12.79
N LEU A 254 -3.85 12.14 -12.74
CA LEU A 254 -4.96 12.40 -11.83
C LEU A 254 -6.24 11.77 -12.41
N ALA A 255 -6.98 11.04 -11.58
CA ALA A 255 -8.10 10.19 -11.97
C ALA A 255 -9.18 10.93 -12.79
N ASP A 256 -9.38 12.24 -12.52
CA ASP A 256 -10.60 12.93 -12.92
C ASP A 256 -10.43 14.01 -14.00
N SER A 257 -9.22 14.23 -14.53
CA SER A 257 -9.01 15.41 -15.40
C SER A 257 -8.06 15.23 -16.57
N GLY A 258 -7.49 14.04 -16.79
CA GLY A 258 -6.44 13.84 -17.80
C GLY A 258 -5.14 14.63 -17.51
N ASN A 259 -5.12 15.38 -16.41
CA ASN A 259 -3.97 16.13 -15.95
C ASN A 259 -2.99 15.22 -15.22
N TYR A 260 -1.74 15.65 -15.17
CA TYR A 260 -0.69 14.94 -14.48
C TYR A 260 -0.14 15.78 -13.33
N ALA A 261 0.08 15.15 -12.18
CA ALA A 261 0.79 15.72 -11.05
C ALA A 261 2.23 15.21 -11.01
N LEU A 262 3.17 16.09 -10.66
CA LEU A 262 4.54 15.69 -10.38
C LEU A 262 4.65 15.23 -8.92
N SER A 263 4.87 13.95 -8.70
CA SER A 263 5.19 13.36 -7.39
C SER A 263 6.72 13.27 -7.25
N MET A 264 7.27 13.82 -6.17
CA MET A 264 8.69 13.68 -5.86
C MET A 264 8.86 12.91 -4.55
N SER A 265 9.65 11.85 -4.58
CA SER A 265 10.07 11.11 -3.39
C SER A 265 11.59 11.14 -3.30
N VAL A 266 12.10 11.45 -2.12
CA VAL A 266 13.53 11.44 -1.82
C VAL A 266 13.79 10.24 -0.91
N SER A 267 14.68 9.35 -1.33
CA SER A 267 15.18 8.26 -0.51
C SER A 267 16.67 8.46 -0.24
N VAL A 268 17.07 8.17 0.98
CA VAL A 268 18.46 8.24 1.44
C VAL A 268 18.83 6.84 1.91
N VAL A 269 19.96 6.32 1.45
CA VAL A 269 20.44 5.02 1.94
C VAL A 269 20.94 5.17 3.37
N SER A 270 20.58 4.22 4.24
CA SER A 270 21.01 4.23 5.66
C SER A 270 22.50 3.91 5.81
N THR A 271 23.08 3.20 4.84
CA THR A 271 24.50 2.87 4.77
C THR A 271 24.97 2.98 3.32
N ILE A 272 26.22 3.43 3.14
CA ILE A 272 26.87 3.52 1.83
C ILE A 272 28.34 3.11 2.01
N SER A 273 28.91 2.38 1.05
CA SER A 273 30.34 2.08 1.10
C SER A 273 31.15 3.35 0.88
N VAL A 274 32.36 3.38 1.44
CA VAL A 274 33.29 4.51 1.26
C VAL A 274 33.53 4.78 -0.23
N ASP A 275 33.72 3.73 -1.02
CA ASP A 275 33.95 3.85 -2.47
C ASP A 275 32.72 4.38 -3.22
N ALA A 276 31.52 3.92 -2.87
CA ALA A 276 30.30 4.40 -3.50
C ALA A 276 30.03 5.88 -3.15
N PHE A 277 30.30 6.28 -1.90
CA PHE A 277 30.20 7.68 -1.49
C PHE A 277 31.27 8.55 -2.16
N ALA A 278 32.51 8.09 -2.22
CA ALA A 278 33.61 8.79 -2.88
C ALA A 278 33.30 9.02 -4.36
N SER A 279 32.82 7.97 -5.04
CA SER A 279 32.34 8.03 -6.42
C SER A 279 31.19 9.04 -6.59
N ALA A 280 30.19 9.00 -5.70
CA ALA A 280 29.05 9.93 -5.71
C ALA A 280 29.49 11.40 -5.60
N MET A 281 30.50 11.65 -4.77
CA MET A 281 31.00 12.99 -4.45
C MET A 281 32.14 13.43 -5.36
N GLN A 282 32.51 12.60 -6.35
CA GLN A 282 33.62 12.82 -7.27
C GLN A 282 34.94 13.09 -6.53
N MET A 283 35.25 12.26 -5.53
CA MET A 283 36.46 12.34 -4.70
C MET A 283 37.13 10.95 -4.57
N SER A 284 38.36 10.92 -4.07
CA SER A 284 39.05 9.66 -3.76
C SER A 284 38.50 9.03 -2.47
N SER A 285 38.47 7.70 -2.39
CA SER A 285 38.06 6.96 -1.19
C SER A 285 38.90 7.34 0.05
N SER A 286 40.16 7.71 -0.15
CA SER A 286 41.06 8.18 0.92
C SER A 286 40.71 9.57 1.47
N GLU A 287 39.90 10.35 0.76
CA GLU A 287 39.48 11.71 1.16
C GLU A 287 38.14 11.71 1.90
N VAL A 288 37.48 10.54 2.03
CA VAL A 288 36.20 10.41 2.71
C VAL A 288 36.41 10.58 4.22
N PRO A 289 35.73 11.54 4.89
CA PRO A 289 35.92 11.79 6.31
C PRO A 289 35.32 10.67 7.20
N LEU A 290 36.09 9.63 7.50
CA LEU A 290 35.62 8.47 8.28
C LEU A 290 35.23 8.81 9.74
N HIS A 291 35.83 9.86 10.31
CA HIS A 291 35.65 10.22 11.73
C HIS A 291 34.40 11.08 12.02
N SER A 292 33.66 11.51 10.99
CA SER A 292 32.52 12.44 11.13
C SER A 292 31.14 11.78 11.06
N PHE A 293 31.07 10.47 10.82
CA PHE A 293 29.79 9.76 10.61
C PHE A 293 29.22 9.06 11.86
N SER A 294 29.96 9.01 12.98
CA SER A 294 29.51 8.35 14.22
C SER A 294 28.43 9.12 15.00
N LYS A 295 28.05 10.32 14.57
CA LYS A 295 27.02 11.17 15.21
C LYS A 295 26.11 11.88 14.21
N TRP A 296 25.59 11.16 13.22
CA TRP A 296 24.40 11.62 12.51
C TRP A 296 23.18 11.05 13.23
N PRO A 297 22.48 11.80 14.09
CA PRO A 297 21.11 11.43 14.38
C PRO A 297 20.34 11.62 13.06
N VAL A 298 19.99 10.51 12.42
CA VAL A 298 19.01 10.50 11.34
C VAL A 298 17.67 10.87 11.97
N ILE A 299 17.43 12.17 12.14
CA ILE A 299 16.10 12.70 12.46
C ILE A 299 15.56 13.29 11.16
N ILE A 300 14.94 12.43 10.35
CA ILE A 300 13.92 12.87 9.38
C ILE A 300 12.78 11.87 9.45
N GLY A 301 12.05 11.90 10.56
CA GLY A 301 10.63 11.62 10.54
C GLY A 301 9.93 12.93 10.24
N CYS A 302 9.54 13.16 8.98
CA CYS A 302 8.37 13.98 8.71
C CYS A 302 7.18 13.02 8.75
N PRO A 303 6.41 12.93 9.86
CA PRO A 303 5.05 12.46 9.74
C PRO A 303 4.28 13.51 8.94
N TRP A 304 3.18 13.09 8.32
CA TRP A 304 2.20 13.88 7.57
C TRP A 304 2.43 13.96 6.06
N GLY A 305 1.39 13.48 5.37
CA GLY A 305 1.29 13.39 3.93
C GLY A 305 0.97 14.72 3.25
N ARG A 306 0.91 14.64 1.92
CA ARG A 306 0.40 15.68 1.01
C ARG A 306 1.02 17.06 1.26
N VAL A 307 2.19 17.29 0.67
CA VAL A 307 2.68 18.67 0.46
C VAL A 307 1.86 19.27 -0.69
N ASP A 308 0.66 19.74 -0.38
CA ASP A 308 -0.06 20.66 -1.25
C ASP A 308 0.67 22.00 -1.25
N SER A 309 0.81 22.58 -2.44
CA SER A 309 1.50 23.82 -2.71
C SER A 309 0.79 25.02 -2.08
N TYR A 310 0.91 25.20 -0.76
CA TYR A 310 0.45 26.41 -0.05
C TYR A 310 1.36 26.86 1.11
N TRP A 311 2.53 26.27 1.30
CA TRP A 311 3.49 26.69 2.33
C TRP A 311 4.58 27.62 1.77
N ALA A 312 4.16 28.80 1.33
CA ALA A 312 5.07 29.92 1.03
C ALA A 312 4.82 31.08 2.00
N ARG A 313 4.91 30.83 3.31
CA ARG A 313 5.02 31.85 4.37
C ARG A 313 5.10 31.20 5.75
N SER A 314 6.28 30.74 6.17
CA SER A 314 6.64 30.58 7.59
C SER A 314 8.15 30.36 7.72
N ARG A 315 8.83 31.24 8.45
CA ARG A 315 10.23 31.07 8.86
C ARG A 315 10.29 29.94 9.90
N ALA A 316 10.84 28.79 9.55
CA ALA A 316 11.23 27.78 10.54
C ALA A 316 12.69 28.00 10.94
N LEU A 317 12.91 28.61 12.11
CA LEU A 317 14.16 28.44 12.85
C LEU A 317 14.16 27.00 13.40
N PHE A 318 15.17 26.21 13.06
CA PHE A 318 15.41 24.91 13.66
C PHE A 318 16.27 25.09 14.92
N CYS A 319 15.70 24.83 16.10
CA CYS A 319 16.45 24.54 17.33
C CYS A 319 16.12 23.09 17.75
N LEU A 320 17.16 22.32 18.12
CA LEU A 320 17.02 20.97 18.69
C LEU A 320 16.48 21.06 20.13
N PRO A 321 15.68 20.08 20.60
CA PRO A 321 15.31 19.98 22.01
C PRO A 321 16.43 19.28 22.79
N GLY A 322 17.12 20.02 23.64
CA GLY A 322 18.11 19.51 24.60
C GLY A 322 18.62 20.65 25.47
N ASP A 323 18.22 20.61 26.74
CA ASP A 323 18.67 21.42 27.89
C ASP A 323 18.63 22.95 27.75
N LEU A 324 17.49 23.51 28.17
CA LEU A 324 17.20 24.94 28.28
C LEU A 324 17.90 25.65 29.47
N ASN A 325 19.01 25.12 29.99
CA ASN A 325 19.62 25.66 31.22
C ASN A 325 21.13 25.97 31.16
N ASP A 326 21.74 26.11 29.99
CA ASP A 326 23.11 26.65 29.92
C ASP A 326 23.34 27.57 28.71
N LEU A 327 22.99 28.85 28.89
CA LEU A 327 23.28 29.94 27.96
C LEU A 327 24.74 30.42 28.13
N SER A 328 25.73 29.57 27.85
CA SER A 328 27.14 30.01 27.86
C SER A 328 28.13 29.18 27.02
N ALA A 329 27.87 28.95 25.72
CA ALA A 329 28.88 28.29 24.86
C ALA A 329 29.01 28.84 23.42
N PRO A 330 29.96 29.76 23.13
CA PRO A 330 30.26 30.23 21.78
C PRO A 330 30.89 29.18 20.85
N LYS A 331 31.22 27.97 21.35
CA LYS A 331 31.82 26.88 20.57
C LYS A 331 30.79 26.06 19.75
N HIS A 332 29.53 25.98 20.20
CA HIS A 332 28.48 25.25 19.47
C HIS A 332 27.99 25.99 18.21
N ALA A 333 27.88 27.32 18.28
CA ALA A 333 27.48 28.15 17.14
C ALA A 333 28.47 28.08 15.95
N ARG A 334 29.78 27.98 16.23
CA ARG A 334 30.81 27.85 15.17
C ARG A 334 30.75 26.50 14.44
N ARG A 335 30.38 25.41 15.13
CA ARG A 335 30.22 24.07 14.51
C ARG A 335 28.96 23.98 13.64
N CYS A 336 27.83 24.58 14.05
CA CYS A 336 26.64 24.65 13.21
C CYS A 336 26.89 25.47 11.93
N CYS A 337 27.67 26.56 12.01
CA CYS A 337 28.03 27.36 10.83
C CYS A 337 28.93 26.61 9.84
N SER A 338 29.87 25.78 10.29
CA SER A 338 30.72 24.99 9.37
C SER A 338 29.96 23.84 8.71
N LEU A 339 29.06 23.17 9.45
CA LEU A 339 28.17 22.13 8.93
C LEU A 339 27.19 22.66 7.88
N CYS A 340 26.57 23.83 8.12
CA CYS A 340 25.75 24.51 7.12
C CYS A 340 26.56 24.90 5.87
N ALA A 341 27.81 25.35 6.03
CA ALA A 341 28.65 25.74 4.89
C ALA A 341 29.04 24.54 4.00
N VAL A 342 29.27 23.37 4.59
CA VAL A 342 29.55 22.13 3.86
C VAL A 342 28.28 21.64 3.14
N LEU A 343 27.14 21.60 3.84
CA LEU A 343 25.86 21.19 3.24
C LEU A 343 25.46 22.12 2.07
N VAL A 344 25.67 23.43 2.22
CA VAL A 344 25.40 24.43 1.17
C VAL A 344 26.35 24.27 -0.02
N ARG A 345 27.63 23.94 0.20
CA ARG A 345 28.58 23.62 -0.88
C ARG A 345 28.18 22.36 -1.64
N ILE A 346 27.73 21.33 -0.91
CA ILE A 346 27.25 20.06 -1.48
C ILE A 346 25.98 20.29 -2.31
N LEU A 347 25.00 21.02 -1.76
CA LEU A 347 23.75 21.33 -2.46
C LEU A 347 23.97 22.22 -3.69
N ARG A 348 24.91 23.17 -3.64
CA ARG A 348 25.29 23.99 -4.82
C ARG A 348 25.97 23.18 -5.92
N ARG A 349 26.77 22.17 -5.56
CA ARG A 349 27.43 21.29 -6.54
C ARG A 349 26.46 20.28 -7.16
N LEU A 350 25.56 19.70 -6.35
CA LEU A 350 24.61 18.69 -6.81
C LEU A 350 23.44 19.28 -7.61
N TYR A 351 23.08 20.55 -7.38
CA TYR A 351 21.93 21.18 -8.01
C TYR A 351 22.19 22.65 -8.42
N PRO A 352 22.96 22.91 -9.50
CA PRO A 352 23.29 24.27 -9.93
C PRO A 352 22.06 25.12 -10.30
N PHE A 353 20.94 24.49 -10.68
CA PHE A 353 19.70 25.17 -11.08
C PHE A 353 18.75 25.54 -9.93
N LEU A 354 18.97 25.03 -8.72
CA LEU A 354 18.13 25.36 -7.54
C LEU A 354 18.50 26.73 -6.91
N GLY A 355 19.62 27.33 -7.32
CA GLY A 355 20.20 28.53 -6.69
C GLY A 355 19.73 29.90 -7.17
N ALA A 356 18.86 30.01 -8.18
CA ALA A 356 18.60 31.30 -8.84
C ALA A 356 17.28 32.00 -8.48
N ARG A 357 16.31 31.35 -7.81
CA ARG A 357 14.99 31.98 -7.51
C ARG A 357 14.65 32.17 -6.03
N LEU A 358 15.42 31.64 -5.09
CA LEU A 358 15.12 31.74 -3.65
C LEU A 358 15.88 32.84 -2.89
N TRP A 359 16.79 33.59 -3.52
CA TRP A 359 17.70 34.52 -2.81
C TRP A 359 17.85 35.91 -3.45
N ARG A 360 16.81 36.43 -4.12
CA ARG A 360 16.68 37.87 -4.44
C ARG A 360 15.64 38.57 -3.56
N MET A 361 15.70 38.37 -2.24
CA MET A 361 15.07 39.26 -1.27
C MET A 361 15.90 39.21 0.02
N GLY A 362 16.84 40.14 0.19
CA GLY A 362 17.64 40.16 1.41
C GLY A 362 18.95 40.94 1.34
N SER A 363 19.03 42.01 0.55
CA SER A 363 20.17 42.93 0.62
C SER A 363 19.79 44.31 0.11
N ARG A 364 19.03 45.07 0.92
CA ARG A 364 18.96 46.54 0.87
C ARG A 364 18.29 47.04 2.15
N GLY A 365 18.94 47.96 2.85
CA GLY A 365 18.28 48.85 3.81
C GLY A 365 18.35 48.44 5.28
N ARG A 366 19.56 48.39 5.86
CA ARG A 366 19.74 48.72 7.28
C ARG A 366 20.25 50.15 7.33
N SER A 367 19.35 51.12 7.43
CA SER A 367 19.58 52.46 7.98
C SER A 367 18.41 53.37 7.64
N GLN A 368 18.06 54.20 8.63
CA GLN A 368 17.58 55.58 8.46
C GLN A 368 16.05 55.87 8.43
N TRP A 369 15.67 56.73 9.39
CA TRP A 369 14.50 57.64 9.47
C TRP A 369 13.21 57.24 10.23
N TRP A 370 13.23 57.58 11.54
CA TRP A 370 12.29 58.44 12.29
C TRP A 370 10.90 58.84 11.72
N ARG A 371 9.91 58.74 12.64
CA ARG A 371 8.75 59.64 12.93
C ARG A 371 7.51 59.71 12.02
N ARG A 372 6.35 59.63 12.71
CA ARG A 372 5.01 60.22 12.45
C ARG A 372 4.26 59.62 11.24
N ARG A 373 2.98 59.32 11.29
CA ARG A 373 1.85 59.63 12.20
C ARG A 373 0.93 58.41 12.24
#